data_AF-A0A2R5EG44-F1
#
_entry.id   AF-A0A2R5EG44-F1
#
_cell.length_a   1.000
_cell.length_b   1.000
_cell.length_c   1.000
_cell.angle_alpha   90.00
_cell.angle_beta   90.00
_cell.angle_gamma   90.00
#
_symmetry.space_group_name_H-M   'P 1'
#
loop_
_entity.id
_entity.type
_entity.pdbx_description
1 polymer ?
#
loop_
_entity_poly.entity_id
_entity_poly.type
_entity_poly.pdbx_seq_one_letter_code
_entity_poly.pdbx_strand_id
1 'polypeptide(L)'
;MKYIVYAAMLIPLGWGMVSIGTFPPFGTGTFGAMGSSFLVNLAVLYASPLWGVALFYLYDFAMAILGRNSPFMTEFYGELKTELMNASLGSVSLAALFFLMPSTYRLSNIDVAGAGLPFFISAVTGTVQCRKLKVAGNTLPARIVAFMTVVQLVIYGVGGYALLYVLSEKATPSQSLWIQLTFVCAALVFYFGTKQLRFFFDRERMELSPVLVRLFEQLPASPGIYRDMQRGSEIWNREVRKAKALMRREARAKSKHKRK
;
A
#
# COMPACT_ATOMS: atom_id res chain seq x y z
N MET A 1 20.06 -10.67 2.96
CA MET A 1 19.06 -9.64 2.61
C MET A 1 18.61 -9.69 1.15
N LYS A 2 19.52 -9.69 0.15
CA LYS A 2 19.15 -9.74 -1.28
C LYS A 2 18.20 -10.90 -1.65
N TYR A 3 18.44 -12.10 -1.10
CA TYR A 3 17.57 -13.26 -1.32
C TYR A 3 16.15 -13.09 -0.78
N ILE A 4 15.95 -12.29 0.28
CA ILE A 4 14.62 -12.01 0.84
C ILE A 4 13.82 -11.13 -0.12
N VAL A 5 14.47 -10.14 -0.75
CA VAL A 5 13.85 -9.30 -1.77
C VAL A 5 13.43 -10.13 -2.99
N TYR A 6 14.30 -11.00 -3.48
CA TYR A 6 13.97 -11.89 -4.59
C TYR A 6 12.87 -12.89 -4.22
N ALA A 7 12.93 -13.50 -3.03
CA ALA A 7 11.87 -14.39 -2.55
C ALA A 7 10.52 -13.66 -2.44
N ALA A 8 10.52 -12.44 -1.91
CA ALA A 8 9.32 -11.60 -1.78
C ALA A 8 8.66 -11.23 -3.11
N MET A 9 9.39 -11.30 -4.23
CA MET A 9 8.85 -11.03 -5.57
C MET A 9 8.58 -12.30 -6.38
N LEU A 10 9.46 -13.30 -6.28
CA LEU A 10 9.38 -14.53 -7.08
C LEU A 10 8.40 -15.55 -6.50
N ILE A 11 8.27 -15.66 -5.17
CA ILE A 11 7.31 -16.58 -4.55
C ILE A 11 5.87 -16.22 -4.92
N PRO A 12 5.41 -14.96 -4.78
CA PRO A 12 4.05 -14.58 -5.16
C PRO A 12 3.80 -14.75 -6.65
N LEU A 13 4.80 -14.45 -7.48
CA LEU A 13 4.73 -14.59 -8.93
C LEU A 13 4.62 -16.06 -9.35
N GLY A 14 5.50 -16.92 -8.85
CA GLY A 14 5.48 -18.36 -9.14
C GLY A 14 4.21 -19.02 -8.62
N TRP A 15 3.79 -18.68 -7.39
CA TRP A 15 2.54 -19.19 -6.83
C TRP A 15 1.31 -18.66 -7.59
N GLY A 16 1.35 -17.42 -8.06
CA GLY A 16 0.32 -16.84 -8.93
C GLY A 16 0.21 -17.59 -10.25
N MET A 17 1.33 -17.84 -10.93
CA MET A 17 1.34 -18.59 -12.19
C MET A 17 0.73 -20.00 -12.03
N VAL A 18 1.08 -20.71 -10.95
CA VAL A 18 0.52 -22.04 -10.65
C VAL A 18 -0.96 -21.96 -10.28
N SER A 19 -1.36 -20.93 -9.51
CA SER A 19 -2.73 -20.79 -9.05
C SER A 19 -3.68 -20.35 -10.17
N ILE A 20 -3.23 -19.56 -11.14
CA ILE A 20 -4.11 -18.94 -12.14
C ILE A 20 -4.31 -19.77 -13.42
N GLY A 21 -3.51 -20.81 -13.67
CA GLY A 21 -3.68 -21.70 -14.83
C GLY A 21 -5.06 -22.39 -14.98
N THR A 22 -6.02 -22.11 -14.09
CA THR A 22 -7.37 -22.69 -14.05
C THR A 22 -8.49 -21.66 -13.75
N PHE A 23 -8.22 -20.35 -13.82
CA PHE A 23 -9.27 -19.33 -13.65
C PHE A 23 -10.26 -19.36 -14.82
N PRO A 24 -11.59 -19.42 -14.59
CA PRO A 24 -12.55 -19.46 -15.68
C PRO A 24 -12.68 -18.10 -16.37
N PRO A 25 -13.01 -18.08 -17.66
CA PRO A 25 -13.20 -16.86 -18.40
C PRO A 25 -14.43 -16.05 -17.95
N PHE A 26 -14.29 -14.73 -17.85
CA PHE A 26 -15.36 -13.72 -17.86
C PHE A 26 -16.21 -13.88 -19.12
N GLY A 27 -17.29 -14.65 -18.99
CA GLY A 27 -18.27 -14.85 -20.06
C GLY A 27 -17.90 -15.97 -21.03
N THR A 28 -18.93 -16.59 -21.59
CA THR A 28 -18.85 -17.79 -22.44
C THR A 28 -18.57 -17.51 -23.93
N GLY A 29 -18.38 -16.24 -24.32
CA GLY A 29 -18.05 -15.86 -25.70
C GLY A 29 -16.54 -15.86 -25.97
N THR A 30 -16.13 -16.06 -27.23
CA THR A 30 -14.73 -16.01 -27.69
C THR A 30 -14.02 -14.69 -27.32
N PHE A 31 -14.73 -13.56 -27.30
CA PHE A 31 -14.22 -12.28 -26.79
C PHE A 31 -14.20 -12.19 -25.25
N GLY A 32 -15.12 -12.87 -24.57
CA GLY A 32 -15.14 -13.01 -23.10
C GLY A 32 -13.96 -13.81 -22.60
N ALA A 33 -13.63 -14.92 -23.28
CA ALA A 33 -12.48 -15.77 -22.98
C ALA A 33 -11.11 -15.10 -23.19
N MET A 34 -11.01 -14.17 -24.15
CA MET A 34 -9.80 -13.39 -24.39
C MET A 34 -9.64 -12.24 -23.38
N GLY A 35 -10.72 -11.50 -23.11
CA GLY A 35 -10.73 -10.40 -22.14
C GLY A 35 -10.54 -10.88 -20.70
N SER A 36 -11.04 -12.06 -20.37
CA SER A 36 -10.89 -12.67 -19.05
C SER A 36 -9.49 -13.15 -18.74
N SER A 37 -8.86 -13.81 -19.72
CA SER A 37 -7.53 -14.33 -19.59
C SER A 37 -6.55 -13.17 -19.51
N PHE A 38 -6.82 -12.08 -20.23
CA PHE A 38 -6.06 -10.84 -20.11
C PHE A 38 -6.19 -10.18 -18.74
N LEU A 39 -7.43 -9.93 -18.24
CA LEU A 39 -7.63 -9.27 -16.95
C LEU A 39 -7.13 -10.09 -15.76
N VAL A 40 -7.26 -11.42 -15.81
CA VAL A 40 -6.74 -12.31 -14.78
C VAL A 40 -5.21 -12.37 -14.84
N ASN A 41 -4.59 -12.51 -16.02
CA ASN A 41 -3.13 -12.46 -16.13
C ASN A 41 -2.56 -11.08 -15.76
N LEU A 42 -3.28 -10.00 -16.09
CA LEU A 42 -2.97 -8.64 -15.66
C LEU A 42 -3.04 -8.54 -14.12
N ALA A 43 -4.10 -9.05 -13.50
CA ALA A 43 -4.20 -9.07 -12.04
C ALA A 43 -3.03 -9.83 -11.39
N VAL A 44 -2.54 -10.91 -11.99
CA VAL A 44 -1.41 -11.69 -11.44
C VAL A 44 -0.07 -10.99 -11.62
N LEU A 45 0.21 -10.48 -12.81
CA LEU A 45 1.43 -9.74 -13.11
C LEU A 45 1.52 -8.46 -12.29
N TYR A 46 0.40 -7.78 -12.05
CA TYR A 46 0.37 -6.51 -11.33
C TYR A 46 0.12 -6.65 -9.82
N ALA A 47 -0.47 -7.75 -9.35
CA ALA A 47 -0.70 -7.96 -7.92
C ALA A 47 0.44 -8.72 -7.21
N SER A 48 1.22 -9.54 -7.93
CA SER A 48 2.42 -10.19 -7.36
C SER A 48 3.45 -9.17 -6.80
N PRO A 49 3.72 -8.04 -7.48
CA PRO A 49 4.56 -6.97 -6.91
C PRO A 49 4.02 -6.38 -5.60
N LEU A 50 2.70 -6.41 -5.36
CA LEU A 50 2.10 -5.84 -4.14
C LEU A 50 2.54 -6.60 -2.89
N TRP A 51 2.81 -7.90 -2.99
CA TRP A 51 3.38 -8.68 -1.89
C TRP A 51 4.77 -8.15 -1.52
N GLY A 52 5.62 -7.93 -2.52
CA GLY A 52 6.95 -7.36 -2.32
C GLY A 52 6.88 -5.98 -1.66
N VAL A 53 6.03 -5.09 -2.17
CA VAL A 53 5.85 -3.73 -1.62
C VAL A 53 5.30 -3.79 -0.19
N ALA A 54 4.30 -4.63 0.09
CA ALA A 54 3.78 -4.83 1.45
C ALA A 54 4.87 -5.31 2.41
N LEU A 55 5.69 -6.28 1.96
CA LEU A 55 6.82 -6.78 2.75
C LEU A 55 7.87 -5.70 3.00
N PHE A 56 8.15 -4.82 2.03
CA PHE A 56 9.06 -3.69 2.26
C PHE A 56 8.51 -2.71 3.28
N TYR A 57 7.21 -2.40 3.25
CA TYR A 57 6.58 -1.56 4.27
C TYR A 57 6.65 -2.21 5.66
N LEU A 58 6.33 -3.50 5.77
CA LEU A 58 6.40 -4.22 7.05
C LEU A 58 7.83 -4.34 7.58
N TYR A 59 8.80 -4.57 6.70
CA TYR A 59 10.22 -4.60 7.05
C TYR A 59 10.71 -3.22 7.53
N ASP A 60 10.35 -2.16 6.81
CA ASP A 60 10.72 -0.79 7.16
C ASP A 60 10.06 -0.34 8.48
N PHE A 61 8.80 -0.73 8.70
CA PHE A 61 8.11 -0.59 9.98
C PHE A 61 8.86 -1.30 11.11
N ALA A 62 9.21 -2.58 10.93
CA ALA A 62 9.95 -3.34 11.95
C ALA A 62 11.28 -2.68 12.30
N MET A 63 12.03 -2.22 11.29
CA MET A 63 13.31 -1.53 11.49
C MET A 63 13.15 -0.18 12.19
N ALA A 64 12.04 0.52 11.96
CA ALA A 64 11.71 1.76 12.67
C ALA A 64 11.34 1.51 14.14
N ILE A 65 10.55 0.48 14.44
CA ILE A 65 10.22 0.10 15.83
C ILE A 65 11.47 -0.30 16.62
N LEU A 66 12.46 -0.91 15.95
CA LEU A 66 13.77 -1.24 16.54
C LEU A 66 14.71 -0.03 16.68
N GLY A 67 14.29 1.19 16.30
CA GLY A 67 15.11 2.39 16.34
C GLY A 67 16.28 2.39 15.34
N ARG A 68 16.22 1.54 14.31
CA ARG A 68 17.27 1.38 13.28
C ARG A 68 16.97 2.17 12.00
N ASN A 69 15.97 3.04 12.03
CA ASN A 69 15.55 3.90 10.94
C ASN A 69 15.84 5.38 11.26
N SER A 70 15.61 6.30 10.32
CA SER A 70 15.76 7.72 10.62
C SER A 70 14.74 8.20 11.67
N PRO A 71 15.03 9.27 12.43
CA PRO A 71 14.06 9.82 13.38
C PRO A 71 12.73 10.18 12.73
N PHE A 72 12.76 10.67 11.48
CA PHE A 72 11.57 11.04 10.72
C PHE A 72 10.71 9.81 10.36
N MET A 73 11.32 8.72 9.89
CA MET A 73 10.58 7.49 9.61
C MET A 73 10.14 6.78 10.90
N THR A 74 10.91 6.92 11.98
CA THR A 74 10.54 6.39 13.30
C THR A 74 9.31 7.10 13.86
N GLU A 75 9.22 8.42 13.68
CA GLU A 75 8.01 9.18 14.00
C GLU A 75 6.81 8.71 13.17
N PHE A 76 6.96 8.59 11.86
CA PHE A 76 5.91 8.09 10.96
C PHE A 76 5.37 6.72 11.38
N TYR A 77 6.25 5.74 11.55
CA TYR A 77 5.82 4.39 11.94
C TYR A 77 5.37 4.31 13.41
N GLY A 78 5.84 5.24 14.25
CA GLY A 78 5.34 5.42 15.61
C GLY A 78 3.85 5.76 15.64
N GLU A 79 3.37 6.62 14.72
CA GLU A 79 1.96 6.97 14.58
C GLU A 79 1.08 5.76 14.17
N LEU A 80 1.66 4.78 13.45
CA LEU A 80 0.96 3.59 12.96
C LEU A 80 1.01 2.39 13.92
N LYS A 81 1.91 2.43 14.91
CA LYS A 81 2.23 1.31 15.78
C LYS A 81 0.98 0.71 16.44
N THR A 82 0.14 1.55 17.05
CA THR A 82 -1.05 1.08 17.77
C THR A 82 -2.08 0.45 16.84
N GLU A 83 -2.31 1.05 15.66
CA GLU A 83 -3.24 0.51 14.67
C GLU A 83 -2.78 -0.87 14.17
N LEU A 84 -1.50 -1.02 13.84
CA LEU A 84 -0.92 -2.27 13.37
C LEU A 84 -0.88 -3.34 14.47
N MET A 85 -0.51 -2.98 15.70
CA MET A 85 -0.52 -3.91 16.84
C MET A 85 -1.92 -4.44 17.12
N ASN A 86 -2.93 -3.56 17.11
CA ASN A 86 -4.32 -3.96 17.31
C ASN A 86 -4.80 -4.91 16.20
N ALA A 87 -4.46 -4.63 14.94
CA ALA A 87 -4.79 -5.50 13.83
C ALA A 87 -4.06 -6.86 13.91
N SER A 88 -2.80 -6.88 14.31
CA SER A 88 -2.05 -8.13 14.53
C SER A 88 -2.65 -8.95 15.67
N LEU A 89 -2.99 -8.32 16.80
CA LEU A 89 -3.64 -9.01 17.93
C LEU A 89 -5.01 -9.58 17.53
N GLY A 90 -5.80 -8.82 16.77
CA GLY A 90 -7.08 -9.31 16.21
C GLY A 90 -6.89 -10.51 15.29
N SER A 91 -5.88 -10.45 14.41
CA SER A 91 -5.57 -11.56 13.47
C SER A 91 -5.09 -12.81 14.21
N VAL A 92 -4.24 -12.67 15.23
CA VAL A 92 -3.78 -13.80 16.06
C VAL A 92 -4.93 -14.41 16.85
N SER A 93 -5.82 -13.56 17.40
CA SER A 93 -7.00 -14.03 18.13
C SER A 93 -7.93 -14.82 17.23
N LEU A 94 -8.17 -14.34 16.01
CA LEU A 94 -8.99 -15.04 15.02
C LEU A 94 -8.36 -16.37 14.59
N ALA A 95 -7.06 -16.38 14.33
CA ALA A 95 -6.33 -17.61 14.02
C ALA A 95 -6.45 -18.63 15.18
N ALA A 96 -6.26 -18.20 16.42
CA ALA A 96 -6.41 -19.06 17.59
C ALA A 96 -7.82 -19.66 17.71
N LEU A 97 -8.87 -18.87 17.43
CA LEU A 97 -10.24 -19.38 17.39
C LEU A 97 -10.42 -20.46 16.33
N PHE A 98 -9.89 -20.27 15.12
CA PHE A 98 -9.97 -21.27 14.06
C PHE A 98 -9.16 -22.54 14.38
N PHE A 99 -8.03 -22.42 15.08
CA PHE A 99 -7.25 -23.58 15.55
C PHE A 99 -7.97 -24.38 16.65
N LEU A 100 -8.77 -23.71 17.48
CA LEU A 100 -9.49 -24.34 18.59
C LEU A 100 -10.87 -24.87 18.19
N MET A 101 -11.41 -24.47 17.04
CA MET A 101 -12.70 -24.96 16.58
C MET A 101 -12.62 -26.42 16.10
N PRO A 102 -13.58 -27.27 16.48
CA PRO A 102 -13.59 -28.69 16.07
C PRO A 102 -13.94 -28.90 14.59
N SER A 103 -14.42 -27.88 13.88
CA SER A 103 -14.71 -27.94 12.45
C SER A 103 -13.46 -27.75 11.60
N THR A 104 -13.27 -28.58 10.58
CA THR A 104 -12.19 -28.40 9.60
C THR A 104 -12.34 -27.06 8.88
N TYR A 105 -11.34 -26.20 9.04
CA TYR A 105 -11.30 -24.89 8.39
C TYR A 105 -11.30 -25.02 6.86
N ARG A 106 -12.18 -24.27 6.19
CA ARG A 106 -12.26 -24.21 4.72
C ARG A 106 -11.65 -22.91 4.23
N LEU A 107 -10.66 -23.02 3.34
CA LEU A 107 -10.01 -21.87 2.70
C LEU A 107 -10.91 -21.09 1.72
N SER A 108 -12.12 -21.57 1.45
CA SER A 108 -13.17 -20.82 0.75
C SER A 108 -13.81 -19.75 1.64
N ASN A 109 -13.60 -19.80 2.95
CA ASN A 109 -13.95 -18.71 3.85
C ASN A 109 -13.07 -17.49 3.49
N ILE A 110 -13.68 -16.32 3.33
CA ILE A 110 -13.00 -15.07 2.95
C ILE A 110 -12.45 -14.31 4.16
N ASP A 111 -12.24 -14.99 5.28
CA ASP A 111 -11.84 -14.43 6.57
C ASP A 111 -10.43 -13.85 6.54
N VAL A 112 -9.49 -14.49 5.83
CA VAL A 112 -8.13 -13.94 5.64
C VAL A 112 -8.20 -12.62 4.86
N ALA A 113 -8.99 -12.57 3.78
CA ALA A 113 -9.22 -11.33 3.05
C ALA A 113 -9.95 -10.27 3.90
N GLY A 114 -10.85 -10.71 4.78
CA GLY A 114 -11.56 -9.86 5.74
C GLY A 114 -10.62 -9.05 6.62
N ALA A 115 -9.45 -9.59 7.00
CA ALA A 115 -8.43 -8.86 7.74
C ALA A 115 -7.86 -7.65 6.98
N GLY A 116 -7.93 -7.66 5.64
CA GLY A 116 -7.51 -6.55 4.78
C GLY A 116 -8.51 -5.39 4.70
N LEU A 117 -9.79 -5.63 4.95
CA LEU A 117 -10.86 -4.63 4.75
C LEU A 117 -10.68 -3.36 5.59
N PRO A 118 -10.35 -3.41 6.90
CA PRO A 118 -10.15 -2.19 7.69
C PRO A 118 -9.02 -1.31 7.15
N PHE A 119 -7.91 -1.92 6.69
CA PHE A 119 -6.80 -1.21 6.07
C PHE A 119 -7.22 -0.52 4.77
N PHE A 120 -8.02 -1.21 3.97
CA PHE A 120 -8.53 -0.67 2.71
C PHE A 120 -9.45 0.54 2.93
N ILE A 121 -10.41 0.42 3.86
CA ILE A 121 -11.32 1.52 4.23
C ILE A 121 -10.52 2.71 4.77
N SER A 122 -9.51 2.45 5.62
CA SER A 122 -8.62 3.50 6.12
C SER A 122 -7.82 4.17 5.00
N ALA A 123 -7.42 3.44 3.96
CA ALA A 123 -6.67 4.00 2.84
C ALA A 123 -7.54 4.93 1.97
N VAL A 124 -8.77 4.51 1.66
CA VAL A 124 -9.71 5.33 0.87
C VAL A 124 -10.07 6.61 1.63
N THR A 125 -10.46 6.47 2.89
CA THR A 125 -10.82 7.61 3.74
C THR A 125 -9.63 8.55 3.95
N GLY A 126 -8.43 8.00 4.19
CA GLY A 126 -7.20 8.78 4.31
C GLY A 126 -6.87 9.57 3.04
N THR A 127 -7.06 8.96 1.87
CA THR A 127 -6.80 9.61 0.57
C THR A 127 -7.75 10.78 0.35
N VAL A 128 -9.03 10.62 0.67
CA VAL A 128 -10.02 11.71 0.61
C VAL A 128 -9.67 12.82 1.61
N GLN A 129 -9.20 12.47 2.82
CA GLN A 129 -8.78 13.45 3.83
C GLN A 129 -7.55 14.26 3.39
N CYS A 130 -6.63 13.71 2.59
CA CYS A 130 -5.48 14.44 2.05
C CYS A 130 -5.88 15.69 1.25
N ARG A 131 -7.10 15.76 0.70
CA ARG A 131 -7.61 16.97 0.03
C ARG A 131 -7.64 18.20 0.94
N LYS A 132 -7.86 18.00 2.24
CA LYS A 132 -7.99 19.09 3.22
C LYS A 132 -6.63 19.59 3.71
N LEU A 133 -5.57 18.83 3.47
CA LEU A 133 -4.22 19.17 3.91
C LEU A 133 -3.63 20.28 3.04
N LYS A 134 -2.91 21.20 3.68
CA LYS A 134 -2.26 22.32 3.02
C LYS A 134 -0.74 22.18 3.13
N VAL A 135 -0.06 22.17 2.00
CA VAL A 135 1.39 22.25 1.91
C VAL A 135 1.74 23.63 1.37
N ALA A 136 2.48 24.40 2.15
CA ALA A 136 2.82 25.79 1.86
C ALA A 136 1.59 26.62 1.42
N GLY A 137 0.47 26.45 2.13
CA GLY A 137 -0.79 27.17 1.86
C GLY A 137 -1.64 26.60 0.72
N ASN A 138 -1.09 25.69 -0.09
CA ASN A 138 -1.78 25.07 -1.23
C ASN A 138 -2.34 23.70 -0.86
N THR A 139 -3.56 23.41 -1.27
CA THR A 139 -4.18 22.09 -1.10
C THR A 139 -3.82 21.16 -2.26
N LEU A 140 -3.89 19.85 -2.02
CA LEU A 140 -3.73 18.88 -3.10
C LEU A 140 -4.85 19.05 -4.16
N PRO A 141 -4.53 19.06 -5.47
CA PRO A 141 -5.54 19.17 -6.52
C PRO A 141 -6.58 18.05 -6.43
N ALA A 142 -7.87 18.40 -6.50
CA ALA A 142 -8.97 17.45 -6.38
C ALA A 142 -8.89 16.32 -7.40
N ARG A 143 -8.40 16.59 -8.62
CA ARG A 143 -8.18 15.59 -9.68
C ARG A 143 -7.20 14.48 -9.26
N ILE A 144 -6.16 14.81 -8.49
CA ILE A 144 -5.17 13.82 -8.04
C ILE A 144 -5.80 12.93 -6.96
N VAL A 145 -6.50 13.55 -6.00
CA VAL A 145 -7.24 12.81 -4.96
C VAL A 145 -8.28 11.88 -5.57
N ALA A 146 -9.06 12.39 -6.53
CA ALA A 146 -10.07 11.61 -7.24
C ALA A 146 -9.44 10.44 -7.99
N PHE A 147 -8.35 10.69 -8.73
CA PHE A 147 -7.62 9.64 -9.44
C PHE A 147 -7.12 8.53 -8.49
N MET A 148 -6.45 8.89 -7.39
CA MET A 148 -5.97 7.92 -6.41
C MET A 148 -7.11 7.12 -5.77
N THR A 149 -8.22 7.79 -5.46
CA THR A 149 -9.42 7.17 -4.90
C THR A 149 -10.04 6.19 -5.90
N VAL A 150 -10.16 6.57 -7.18
CA VAL A 150 -10.67 5.70 -8.24
C VAL A 150 -9.78 4.47 -8.43
N VAL A 151 -8.46 4.65 -8.45
CA VAL A 151 -7.51 3.52 -8.55
C VAL A 151 -7.71 2.54 -7.39
N GLN A 152 -7.84 3.04 -6.16
CA GLN A 152 -8.16 2.20 -5.00
C GLN A 152 -9.50 1.48 -5.22
N LEU A 153 -10.59 2.18 -5.52
CA LEU A 153 -11.91 1.58 -5.69
C LEU A 153 -11.96 0.54 -6.82
N VAL A 154 -11.23 0.74 -7.92
CA VAL A 154 -11.11 -0.24 -9.00
C VAL A 154 -10.42 -1.51 -8.50
N ILE A 155 -9.31 -1.38 -7.77
CA ILE A 155 -8.59 -2.53 -7.22
C ILE A 155 -9.41 -3.25 -6.14
N TYR A 156 -10.17 -2.51 -5.34
CA TYR A 156 -11.16 -3.08 -4.42
C TYR A 156 -12.23 -3.88 -5.16
N GLY A 157 -12.80 -3.33 -6.23
CA GLY A 157 -13.84 -3.99 -7.03
C GLY A 157 -13.32 -5.27 -7.69
N VAL A 158 -12.12 -5.22 -8.29
CA VAL A 158 -11.46 -6.40 -8.86
C VAL A 158 -11.16 -7.45 -7.79
N GLY A 159 -10.65 -7.03 -6.63
CA GLY A 159 -10.42 -7.91 -5.49
C GLY A 159 -11.72 -8.55 -4.97
N GLY A 160 -12.79 -7.76 -4.83
CA GLY A 160 -14.11 -8.25 -4.41
C GLY A 160 -14.69 -9.26 -5.39
N TYR A 161 -14.56 -9.03 -6.69
CA TYR A 161 -14.95 -10.02 -7.70
C TYR A 161 -14.14 -11.33 -7.59
N ALA A 162 -12.83 -11.24 -7.37
CA ALA A 162 -12.00 -12.42 -7.15
C ALA A 162 -12.40 -13.18 -5.87
N LEU A 163 -12.83 -12.48 -4.82
CA LEU A 163 -13.35 -13.10 -3.60
C LEU A 163 -14.73 -13.76 -3.81
N LEU A 164 -15.58 -13.23 -4.68
CA LEU A 164 -16.82 -13.92 -5.08
C LEU A 164 -16.54 -15.25 -5.80
N TYR A 165 -15.46 -15.32 -6.58
CA TYR A 165 -15.00 -16.57 -7.17
C TYR A 165 -14.57 -17.59 -6.11
N VAL A 166 -13.89 -17.14 -5.05
CA VAL A 166 -13.52 -17.97 -3.88
C VAL A 166 -14.76 -18.47 -3.15
N LEU A 167 -15.73 -17.59 -2.88
CA LEU A 167 -17.00 -17.93 -2.22
C LEU A 167 -17.87 -18.90 -3.02
N SER A 168 -17.73 -18.91 -4.35
CA SER A 168 -18.46 -19.83 -5.23
C SER A 168 -17.95 -21.28 -5.13
N GLU A 169 -16.97 -21.58 -4.27
CA GLU A 169 -16.31 -22.89 -4.10
C GLU A 169 -15.70 -23.45 -5.40
N LYS A 170 -15.50 -22.59 -6.41
CA LYS A 170 -14.86 -22.96 -7.69
C LYS A 170 -13.34 -22.92 -7.63
N ALA A 171 -12.79 -22.17 -6.67
CA ALA A 171 -11.37 -22.02 -6.46
C ALA A 171 -10.82 -23.20 -5.65
N THR A 172 -9.64 -23.70 -6.04
CA THR A 172 -8.89 -24.65 -5.19
C THR A 172 -8.48 -23.99 -3.87
N PRO A 173 -8.17 -24.74 -2.80
CA PRO A 173 -7.71 -24.17 -1.55
C PRO A 173 -6.46 -23.28 -1.72
N SER A 174 -5.50 -23.70 -2.56
CA SER A 174 -4.30 -22.92 -2.88
C SER A 174 -4.63 -21.58 -3.56
N GLN A 175 -5.53 -21.61 -4.54
CA GLN A 175 -6.00 -20.38 -5.22
C GLN A 175 -6.69 -19.42 -4.27
N SER A 176 -7.58 -19.97 -3.45
CA SER A 176 -8.34 -19.20 -2.48
C SER A 176 -7.39 -18.46 -1.55
N LEU A 177 -6.38 -19.14 -1.01
CA LEU A 177 -5.38 -18.53 -0.15
C LEU A 177 -4.56 -17.45 -0.87
N TRP A 178 -4.11 -17.73 -2.11
CA TRP A 178 -3.33 -16.75 -2.90
C TRP A 178 -4.14 -15.46 -3.17
N ILE A 179 -5.41 -15.59 -3.54
CA ILE A 179 -6.32 -14.45 -3.79
C ILE A 179 -6.50 -13.64 -2.51
N GLN A 180 -6.78 -14.32 -1.39
CA GLN A 180 -7.02 -13.65 -0.11
C GLN A 180 -5.78 -12.90 0.40
N LEU A 181 -4.60 -13.54 0.34
CA LEU A 181 -3.34 -12.88 0.70
C LEU A 181 -3.01 -11.70 -0.21
N THR A 182 -3.27 -11.84 -1.50
CA THR A 182 -3.07 -10.75 -2.47
C THR A 182 -3.96 -9.55 -2.14
N PHE A 183 -5.21 -9.78 -1.76
CA PHE A 183 -6.12 -8.73 -1.31
C PHE A 183 -5.60 -8.02 -0.05
N VAL A 184 -5.11 -8.78 0.94
CA VAL A 184 -4.51 -8.22 2.17
C VAL A 184 -3.25 -7.40 1.85
N CYS A 185 -2.35 -7.91 1.01
CA CYS A 185 -1.14 -7.20 0.59
C CYS A 185 -1.50 -5.89 -0.12
N ALA A 186 -2.46 -5.90 -1.05
CA ALA A 186 -2.95 -4.70 -1.71
C ALA A 186 -3.49 -3.67 -0.71
N ALA A 187 -4.31 -4.12 0.24
CA ALA A 187 -4.86 -3.26 1.28
C ALA A 187 -3.76 -2.64 2.16
N LEU A 188 -2.75 -3.41 2.55
CA LEU A 188 -1.59 -2.90 3.31
C LEU A 188 -0.80 -1.87 2.51
N VAL A 189 -0.54 -2.11 1.22
CA VAL A 189 0.17 -1.16 0.35
C VAL A 189 -0.58 0.17 0.28
N PHE A 190 -1.89 0.14 0.06
CA PHE A 190 -2.69 1.38 0.04
C PHE A 190 -2.75 2.06 1.39
N TYR A 191 -2.86 1.29 2.47
CA TYR A 191 -2.87 1.81 3.83
C TYR A 191 -1.58 2.55 4.15
N PHE A 192 -0.43 1.89 4.02
CA PHE A 192 0.88 2.50 4.27
C PHE A 192 1.14 3.68 3.34
N GLY A 193 0.90 3.51 2.03
CA GLY A 193 1.11 4.59 1.05
C GLY A 193 0.26 5.83 1.34
N THR A 194 -1.00 5.65 1.72
CA THR A 194 -1.90 6.77 2.09
C THR A 194 -1.45 7.44 3.39
N LYS A 195 -1.14 6.65 4.42
CA LYS A 195 -0.67 7.19 5.70
C LYS A 195 0.65 7.94 5.53
N GLN A 196 1.56 7.42 4.71
CA GLN A 196 2.83 8.05 4.38
C GLN A 196 2.62 9.37 3.63
N LEU A 197 1.74 9.39 2.62
CA LEU A 197 1.40 10.61 1.90
C LEU A 197 0.83 11.69 2.83
N ARG A 198 -0.10 11.29 3.70
CA ARG A 198 -0.67 12.18 4.72
C ARG A 198 0.42 12.73 5.65
N PHE A 199 1.28 11.85 6.19
CA PHE A 199 2.37 12.25 7.07
C PHE A 199 3.31 13.26 6.40
N PHE A 200 3.65 13.05 5.12
CA PHE A 200 4.48 13.99 4.35
C PHE A 200 3.82 15.36 4.18
N PHE A 201 2.51 15.41 4.03
CA PHE A 201 1.78 16.67 3.94
C PHE A 201 1.61 17.34 5.31
N ASP A 202 1.33 16.58 6.36
CA ASP A 202 1.20 17.10 7.72
C ASP A 202 2.53 17.69 8.23
N ARG A 203 3.66 17.01 7.94
CA ARG A 203 5.00 17.49 8.31
C ARG A 203 5.59 18.48 7.30
N GLU A 204 4.98 18.60 6.13
CA GLU A 204 5.49 19.37 4.98
C GLU A 204 6.97 19.07 4.69
N ARG A 205 7.34 17.80 4.86
CA ARG A 205 8.68 17.23 4.68
C ARG A 205 8.53 15.85 4.06
N MET A 206 9.35 15.53 3.07
CA MET A 206 9.48 14.20 2.50
C MET A 206 10.87 13.64 2.82
N GLU A 207 10.92 12.36 3.19
CA GLU A 207 12.17 11.64 3.38
C GLU A 207 11.94 10.19 2.96
N LEU A 208 12.88 9.62 2.22
CA LEU A 208 12.88 8.19 1.97
C LEU A 208 13.56 7.46 3.11
N SER A 209 13.04 6.27 3.43
CA SER A 209 13.67 5.41 4.42
C SER A 209 15.11 5.07 4.03
N PRO A 210 16.11 5.42 4.85
CA PRO A 210 17.49 5.00 4.64
C PRO A 210 17.66 3.49 4.73
N VAL A 211 16.74 2.78 5.38
CA VAL A 211 16.73 1.31 5.44
C VAL A 211 16.38 0.75 4.07
N LEU A 212 15.33 1.26 3.43
CA LEU A 212 14.94 0.84 2.08
C LEU A 212 15.99 1.23 1.05
N VAL A 213 16.52 2.47 1.10
CA VAL A 213 17.58 2.90 0.18
C VAL A 213 18.77 1.93 0.24
N ARG A 214 19.28 1.62 1.43
CA ARG A 214 20.39 0.64 1.59
C ARG A 214 20.02 -0.76 1.08
N LEU A 215 18.78 -1.20 1.30
CA LEU A 215 18.31 -2.50 0.82
C LEU A 215 18.34 -2.57 -0.72
N PHE A 216 17.84 -1.54 -1.40
CA PHE A 216 17.79 -1.49 -2.87
C PHE A 216 19.14 -1.20 -3.51
N GLU A 217 20.02 -0.42 -2.89
CA GLU A 217 21.39 -0.20 -3.39
C GLU A 217 22.23 -1.48 -3.39
N GLN A 218 21.92 -2.43 -2.52
CA GLN A 218 22.59 -3.73 -2.50
C GLN A 218 22.19 -4.64 -3.67
N LEU A 219 21.13 -4.34 -4.42
CA LEU A 219 20.67 -5.17 -5.53
C LEU A 219 21.47 -4.85 -6.81
N PRO A 220 22.04 -5.86 -7.48
CA PRO A 220 22.90 -5.65 -8.65
C PRO A 220 22.17 -5.03 -9.86
N ALA A 221 20.83 -5.15 -9.91
CA ALA A 221 19.99 -4.63 -10.99
C ALA A 221 19.17 -3.39 -10.56
N SER A 222 19.60 -2.65 -9.53
CA SER A 222 18.87 -1.46 -9.08
C SER A 222 19.00 -0.32 -10.11
N PRO A 223 17.91 0.13 -10.77
CA PRO A 223 18.02 1.08 -11.89
C PRO A 223 18.32 2.53 -11.45
N GLY A 224 18.77 2.74 -10.21
CA GLY A 224 18.98 4.08 -9.64
C GLY A 224 17.68 4.78 -9.20
N ILE A 225 16.51 4.18 -9.42
CA ILE A 225 15.19 4.78 -9.12
C ILE A 225 15.12 5.31 -7.68
N TYR A 226 15.62 4.55 -6.69
CA TYR A 226 15.61 5.00 -5.29
C TYR A 226 16.46 6.24 -5.02
N ARG A 227 17.59 6.41 -5.75
CA ARG A 227 18.41 7.62 -5.68
C ARG A 227 17.71 8.80 -6.32
N ASP A 228 17.00 8.59 -7.42
CA ASP A 228 16.23 9.64 -8.08
C ASP A 228 15.02 10.06 -7.25
N MET A 229 14.36 9.12 -6.58
CA MET A 229 13.34 9.44 -5.57
C MET A 229 13.93 10.26 -4.42
N GLN A 230 15.15 9.93 -3.97
CA GLN A 230 15.83 10.68 -2.91
C GLN A 230 16.10 12.12 -3.33
N ARG A 231 16.66 12.32 -4.53
CA ARG A 231 16.83 13.66 -5.14
C ARG A 231 15.49 14.39 -5.26
N GLY A 232 14.44 13.69 -5.71
CA GLY A 232 13.09 14.23 -5.80
C GLY A 232 12.57 14.75 -4.45
N SER A 233 12.80 14.00 -3.37
CA SER A 233 12.42 14.42 -2.01
C SER A 233 13.17 15.67 -1.55
N GLU A 234 14.46 15.80 -1.89
CA GLU A 234 15.28 16.97 -1.56
C GLU A 234 14.85 18.22 -2.34
N ILE A 235 14.53 18.06 -3.63
CA ILE A 235 13.99 19.12 -4.49
C ILE A 235 12.65 19.59 -3.92
N TRP A 236 11.74 18.67 -3.62
CA TRP A 236 10.43 18.99 -3.04
C TRP A 236 10.58 19.74 -1.71
N ASN A 237 11.44 19.25 -0.79
CA ASN A 237 11.72 19.91 0.49
C ASN A 237 12.30 21.33 0.32
N ARG A 238 13.08 21.56 -0.73
CA ARG A 238 13.63 22.89 -1.05
C ARG A 238 12.53 23.84 -1.51
N GLU A 239 11.65 23.39 -2.41
CA GLU A 239 10.55 24.20 -2.94
C GLU A 239 9.52 24.55 -1.86
N VAL A 240 9.17 23.60 -0.99
CA VAL A 240 8.28 23.87 0.16
C VAL A 240 8.89 24.92 1.09
N ARG A 241 10.20 24.85 1.38
CA ARG A 241 10.88 25.86 2.20
C ARG A 241 10.86 27.24 1.54
N LYS A 242 11.10 27.33 0.23
CA LYS A 242 11.02 28.59 -0.52
C LYS A 242 9.61 29.18 -0.47
N ALA A 243 8.58 28.37 -0.75
CA ALA A 243 7.19 28.79 -0.71
C ALA A 243 6.77 29.29 0.69
N LYS A 244 7.17 28.59 1.76
CA LYS A 244 6.97 29.05 3.15
C LYS A 244 7.65 30.38 3.42
N ALA A 245 8.87 30.57 2.94
CA ALA A 245 9.60 31.84 3.12
C ALA A 245 8.91 33.01 2.42
N LEU A 246 8.40 32.79 1.19
CA LEU A 246 7.62 33.79 0.44
C LEU A 246 6.33 34.16 1.17
N MET A 247 5.54 33.19 1.61
CA MET A 247 4.31 33.46 2.38
C MET A 247 4.58 34.26 3.66
N ARG A 248 5.65 33.95 4.39
CA ARG A 248 6.05 34.71 5.59
C ARG A 248 6.44 36.15 5.26
N ARG A 249 7.11 36.39 4.12
CA ARG A 249 7.45 37.73 3.65
C ARG A 249 6.19 38.53 3.29
N GLU A 250 5.28 37.93 2.54
CA GLU A 250 4.01 38.56 2.17
C GLU A 250 3.13 38.88 3.37
N ALA A 251 3.02 37.96 4.33
CA ALA A 251 2.27 38.18 5.57
C ALA A 251 2.84 39.37 6.37
N ARG A 252 4.18 39.48 6.46
CA ARG A 252 4.87 40.61 7.10
C ARG A 252 4.67 41.92 6.36
N ALA A 253 4.64 41.90 5.02
CA ALA A 253 4.38 43.09 4.21
C ALA A 253 2.94 43.60 4.43
N LYS A 254 1.95 42.69 4.41
CA LYS A 254 0.54 43.02 4.68
C LYS A 254 0.32 43.54 6.10
N SER A 255 0.99 42.99 7.10
CA SER A 255 0.87 43.47 8.49
C SER A 255 1.49 44.85 8.70
N LYS A 256 2.55 45.20 7.96
CA LYS A 256 3.13 46.55 7.99
C LYS A 256 2.23 47.58 7.32
N HIS A 257 1.55 47.21 6.25
CA HIS A 257 0.63 48.11 5.55
C HIS A 257 -0.63 48.42 6.38
N LYS A 258 -1.17 47.45 7.12
CA LYS A 258 -2.31 47.66 8.04
C LYS A 258 -2.01 48.51 9.29
N ARG A 259 -0.74 48.77 9.61
CA ARG A 259 -0.32 49.58 10.77
C ARG A 259 -0.05 51.05 10.42
N LYS A 260 -0.06 51.41 9.14
CA LYS A 260 -0.06 52.79 8.66
C LYS A 260 -1.50 53.19 8.39
#